data_AF-A0A227HJH6-F1
#
_entry.id   AF-A0A227HJH6-F1
#
_cell.length_a   1.000
_cell.length_b   1.000
_cell.length_c   1.000
_cell.angle_alpha   90.00
_cell.angle_beta   90.00
_cell.angle_gamma   90.00
#
_symmetry.space_group_name_H-M   'P 1'
#
loop_
_entity.id
_entity.type
_entity.pdbx_description
1 polymer ?
#
loop_
_entity_poly.entity_id
_entity_poly.type
_entity_poly.pdbx_seq_one_letter_code
_entity_poly.pdbx_strand_id
1 'polypeptide(L)' 'MSLFMSLVGMVVLLAIAFAFSNNRKAINLRTVGGAFAIQFALGAFVLY' A
#
# COMPACT_ATOMS: atom_id res chain seq x y z
N MET A 1 -11.16 12.24 11.96
CA MET A 1 -10.80 11.85 10.57
C MET A 1 -11.34 10.45 10.34
N SER A 2 -12.26 10.27 9.40
CA SER A 2 -12.88 8.95 9.19
C SER A 2 -11.83 7.96 8.69
N LEU A 3 -11.66 6.84 9.39
CA LEU A 3 -10.79 5.71 8.97
C LEU A 3 -11.00 5.34 7.49
N PHE A 4 -12.24 5.50 7.03
CA PHE A 4 -12.63 5.37 5.64
C PHE A 4 -11.79 6.22 4.68
N MET A 5 -11.56 7.50 4.98
CA MET A 5 -10.78 8.39 4.11
C MET A 5 -9.30 8.01 4.07
N SER A 6 -8.74 7.54 5.20
CA SER A 6 -7.37 7.03 5.25
C SER A 6 -7.20 5.77 4.39
N LEU A 7 -8.16 4.84 4.44
CA LEU A 7 -8.18 3.64 3.59
C LEU A 7 -8.32 4.00 2.11
N VAL A 8 -9.20 4.95 1.78
CA VAL A 8 -9.35 5.47 0.41
C VAL A 8 -8.01 6.01 -0.09
N GLY A 9 -7.29 6.79 0.73
CA GLY A 9 -5.97 7.29 0.38
C GLY A 9 -4.97 6.19 0.04
N MET A 10 -4.87 5.15 0.88
CA MET A 10 -3.97 4.00 0.63
C MET A 10 -4.30 3.29 -0.70
N VAL A 11 -5.58 3.03 -0.95
CA VAL A 11 -6.03 2.36 -2.19
C VAL A 11 -5.73 3.22 -3.41
N VAL A 12 -5.96 4.54 -3.36
CA VAL A 12 -5.68 5.46 -4.46
C VAL A 12 -4.19 5.49 -4.79
N LEU A 13 -3.32 5.54 -3.78
CA LEU A 13 -1.86 5.52 -4.01
C LEU A 13 -1.39 4.21 -4.64
N LEU A 14 -1.90 3.06 -4.17
CA LEU A 14 -1.60 1.76 -4.78
C LEU A 14 -2.15 1.66 -6.21
N ALA A 15 -3.33 2.20 -6.46
CA ALA A 15 -3.93 2.25 -7.80
C ALA A 15 -3.11 3.12 -8.76
N ILE A 16 -2.59 4.26 -8.32
CA ILE A 16 -1.69 5.11 -9.11
C ILE A 16 -0.39 4.36 -9.41
N ALA A 17 0.24 3.74 -8.42
CA ALA A 17 1.45 2.95 -8.61
C ALA A 17 1.23 1.80 -9.61
N PHE A 18 0.08 1.14 -9.55
CA PHE A 18 -0.31 0.13 -10.52
C PHE A 18 -0.56 0.73 -11.92
N ALA A 19 -1.27 1.87 -12.00
CA ALA A 19 -1.61 2.58 -13.23
C ALA A 19 -0.38 3.01 -14.04
N PHE A 20 0.68 3.45 -13.35
CA PHE A 20 1.93 3.88 -13.96
C PHE A 20 3.00 2.78 -14.01
N SER A 21 2.66 1.53 -13.68
CA SER A 21 3.61 0.42 -13.74
C SER A 21 3.94 0.04 -15.19
N ASN A 22 5.23 0.05 -15.52
CA ASN A 22 5.73 -0.31 -16.85
C ASN A 22 5.47 -1.78 -17.21
N ASN A 23 5.50 -2.70 -16.24
CA ASN A 23 5.23 -4.12 -16.46
C ASN A 23 4.41 -4.72 -15.31
N ARG A 24 3.09 -4.59 -15.42
CA ARG A 24 2.12 -5.07 -14.41
C ARG A 24 2.18 -6.58 -14.16
N LYS A 25 2.60 -7.38 -15.16
CA LYS A 25 2.73 -8.84 -15.03
C LYS A 25 3.96 -9.26 -14.24
N ALA A 26 4.98 -8.40 -14.15
CA ALA A 26 6.18 -8.64 -13.37
C ALA A 26 6.02 -8.23 -11.90
N ILE A 27 4.86 -7.71 -11.50
CA ILE A 27 4.61 -7.34 -10.10
C ILE A 27 4.58 -8.60 -9.23
N ASN A 28 5.56 -8.73 -8.35
CA ASN A 28 5.61 -9.80 -7.38
C ASN A 28 4.77 -9.44 -6.14
N LEU A 29 3.64 -10.12 -5.98
CA LEU A 29 2.72 -9.90 -4.85
C LEU A 29 3.34 -10.19 -3.49
N ARG A 30 4.30 -11.12 -3.40
CA ARG A 30 5.02 -11.38 -2.13
C ARG A 30 5.89 -10.20 -1.74
N THR A 31 6.55 -9.56 -2.71
CA THR A 31 7.41 -8.40 -2.46
C THR A 31 6.59 -7.16 -2.11
N VAL A 32 5.59 -6.81 -2.95
CA VAL A 32 4.79 -5.60 -2.75
C VAL A 32 3.88 -5.73 -1.52
N GLY A 33 3.24 -6.88 -1.34
CA GLY A 33 2.40 -7.16 -0.17
C GLY A 33 3.22 -7.21 1.12
N GLY A 34 4.41 -7.81 1.09
CA GLY A 34 5.34 -7.81 2.22
C GLY A 34 5.81 -6.40 2.60
N ALA A 35 6.18 -5.58 1.62
CA ALA A 35 6.59 -4.19 1.84
C ALA A 35 5.45 -3.37 2.48
N PHE A 36 4.22 -3.48 1.95
CA PHE A 36 3.06 -2.80 2.51
C PHE A 36 2.74 -3.28 3.95
N ALA A 37 2.81 -4.59 4.19
CA ALA A 37 2.54 -5.16 5.51
C ALA A 37 3.56 -4.70 6.56
N ILE A 38 4.85 -4.70 6.22
CA ILE A 38 5.91 -4.19 7.11
C ILE A 38 5.69 -2.70 7.38
N GLN A 39 5.42 -1.90 6.34
CA GLN A 39 5.14 -0.47 6.50
C GLN A 39 3.94 -0.21 7.42
N PHE A 40 2.84 -0.93 7.21
CA PHE A 40 1.64 -0.80 8.03
C PHE A 40 1.89 -1.24 9.47
N ALA A 41 2.57 -2.38 9.68
CA ALA A 41 2.88 -2.91 10.99
C ALA A 41 3.80 -1.99 11.79
N LEU A 42 4.84 -1.41 11.15
CA LEU A 42 5.74 -0.46 11.80
C LEU A 42 5.02 0.85 12.15
N GLY A 43 4.18 1.36 11.24
CA GLY A 43 3.36 2.54 11.50
C GLY A 43 2.42 2.33 12.68
N ALA A 44 1.76 1.17 12.74
CA ALA A 44 0.93 0.79 13.87
C ALA A 44 1.76 0.64 15.16
N PHE A 45 2.89 -0.04 15.12
CA PHE A 45 3.73 -0.31 16.31
C PHE A 45 4.29 0.95 16.97
N VAL A 46 4.62 1.98 16.19
CA VAL A 46 5.28 3.19 16.72
C VAL A 46 4.27 4.30 17.06
N LEU A 47 3.16 4.38 16.33
CA LEU A 47 2.22 5.52 16.42
C LEU A 47 0.93 5.20 17.17
N TYR A 48 0.70 3.94 17.57
CA TYR A 48 -0.46 3.49 18.33
C TYR A 48 -0.02 2.66 19.53
#